data_AF-A0A6S6Y2Y8-F1
#
_entry.id   AF-A0A6S6Y2Y8-F1
#
_cell.length_a   1.000
_cell.length_b   1.000
_cell.length_c   1.000
_cell.angle_alpha   90.00
_cell.angle_beta   90.00
_cell.angle_gamma   90.00
#
_symmetry.space_group_name_H-M   'P 1'
#
loop_
_entity.id
_entity.type
_entity.pdbx_description
1 polymer ?
#
loop_
_entity_poly.entity_id
_entity_poly.type
_entity_poly.pdbx_seq_one_letter_code
_entity_poly.pdbx_strand_id
1 'polypeptide(L)'
;MAALDADVIKTYVELGLGLGIIAAMAYDPVRDSGLELLDSDHLFTTNITRIAVRRDHYLRGYAYRFIEYCSGALTETVVKNAVAPSRAGEIE
;
A
#
# COMPACT_ATOMS: atom_id res chain seq x y z
N MET A 1 13.23 -12.26 -15.43
CA MET A 1 12.25 -13.05 -14.66
C MET A 1 11.93 -12.22 -13.42
N ALA A 2 10.68 -11.83 -13.20
CA ALA A 2 10.31 -10.98 -12.07
C ALA A 2 9.30 -11.74 -11.21
N ALA A 3 9.57 -11.86 -9.92
CA ALA A 3 8.59 -12.34 -8.95
C ALA A 3 7.67 -11.17 -8.57
N LEU A 4 6.37 -11.45 -8.46
CA LEU A 4 5.36 -10.47 -8.04
C LEU A 4 5.16 -10.46 -6.51
N ASP A 5 5.61 -11.51 -5.83
CA ASP A 5 5.38 -11.76 -4.41
C ASP A 5 6.71 -11.79 -3.65
N ALA A 6 6.73 -11.15 -2.49
CA ALA A 6 7.90 -11.07 -1.62
C ALA A 6 8.31 -12.44 -1.08
N ASP A 7 7.36 -13.34 -0.81
CA ASP A 7 7.68 -14.67 -0.29
C ASP A 7 8.49 -15.49 -1.30
N VAL A 8 8.19 -15.38 -2.60
CA VAL A 8 8.98 -16.01 -3.67
C VAL A 8 10.39 -15.41 -3.74
N ILE A 9 10.52 -14.08 -3.60
CA ILE A 9 11.82 -13.41 -3.59
C ILE A 9 12.66 -13.92 -2.40
N LYS A 10 12.08 -13.96 -1.21
CA LYS A 10 12.76 -14.41 0.02
C LYS A 10 13.28 -15.84 -0.12
N THR A 11 12.46 -16.77 -0.63
CA THR A 11 12.90 -18.16 -0.85
C THR A 11 14.14 -18.25 -1.76
N TYR A 12 14.20 -17.47 -2.84
CA TYR A 12 15.37 -17.51 -3.72
C TYR A 12 16.61 -16.85 -3.11
N VAL A 13 16.44 -15.83 -2.27
CA VAL A 13 17.54 -15.24 -1.50
C VAL A 13 18.11 -16.27 -0.50
N GLU A 14 17.24 -16.99 0.21
CA GLU A 14 17.66 -18.06 1.14
C GLU A 14 18.41 -19.19 0.44
N LEU A 15 18.03 -19.51 -0.81
CA LEU A 15 18.74 -20.47 -1.64
C LEU A 15 20.06 -19.93 -2.22
N GLY A 16 20.45 -18.70 -1.91
CA GLY A 16 21.72 -18.10 -2.31
C GLY A 16 21.75 -17.55 -3.73
N LEU A 17 20.61 -17.29 -4.37
CA LEU A 17 20.57 -16.78 -5.74
C LEU A 17 20.96 -15.30 -5.85
N GLY A 18 20.97 -14.55 -4.75
CA GLY A 18 21.38 -13.15 -4.75
C GLY A 18 20.70 -12.31 -3.69
N LEU A 19 20.53 -11.01 -3.99
CA LEU A 19 19.91 -10.02 -3.10
C LEU A 19 18.43 -9.79 -3.45
N GLY A 20 17.58 -9.70 -2.44
CA GLY A 20 16.16 -9.39 -2.58
C GLY A 20 15.86 -7.93 -2.28
N ILE A 21 15.15 -7.25 -3.18
CA ILE A 21 14.59 -5.91 -2.93
C ILE A 21 13.08 -6.09 -2.75
N ILE A 22 12.60 -5.86 -1.53
CA ILE A 22 11.20 -6.00 -1.13
C ILE A 22 10.73 -4.78 -0.35
N ALA A 23 9.42 -4.60 -0.22
CA ALA A 23 8.90 -3.62 0.72
C ALA A 23 9.24 -4.05 2.15
N ALA A 24 9.74 -3.12 2.98
CA ALA A 24 10.18 -3.43 4.35
C ALA A 24 9.08 -4.12 5.20
N MET A 25 7.80 -3.79 4.96
CA MET A 25 6.67 -4.41 5.64
C MET A 25 6.46 -5.91 5.34
N ALA A 26 7.12 -6.46 4.31
CA ALA A 26 7.07 -7.88 3.95
C ALA A 26 8.17 -8.72 4.64
N TYR A 27 9.06 -8.08 5.40
CA TYR A 27 10.04 -8.74 6.25
C TYR A 27 9.52 -8.85 7.67
N ASP A 28 9.63 -10.05 8.25
CA ASP A 28 9.31 -10.35 9.65
C ASP A 28 10.52 -11.03 10.29
N PRO A 29 11.17 -10.44 11.31
CA PRO A 29 12.40 -10.99 11.88
C PRO A 29 12.21 -12.33 12.60
N VAL A 30 10.98 -12.69 12.98
CA VAL A 30 10.67 -13.99 13.60
C VAL A 30 10.51 -15.06 12.52
N ARG A 31 9.84 -14.73 11.41
CA ARG A 31 9.58 -15.69 10.31
C ARG A 31 10.77 -15.83 9.37
N ASP A 32 11.44 -14.72 9.07
CA ASP A 32 12.51 -14.60 8.08
C ASP A 32 13.90 -14.65 8.72
N SER A 33 14.06 -15.44 9.79
CA SER A 33 15.29 -15.52 10.61
C SER A 33 16.57 -15.91 9.86
N GLY A 34 16.47 -16.48 8.65
CA GLY A 34 17.60 -16.78 7.77
C GLY A 34 18.04 -15.60 6.89
N LEU A 35 17.34 -14.46 6.98
CA LEU A 35 17.57 -13.26 6.20
C LEU A 35 17.88 -12.07 7.10
N GLU A 36 18.65 -11.12 6.58
CA GLU A 36 18.94 -9.85 7.24
C GLU A 36 18.33 -8.71 6.43
N LEU A 37 17.52 -7.87 7.07
CA LEU A 37 16.99 -6.66 6.45
C LEU A 37 18.03 -5.53 6.55
N LEU A 38 18.42 -4.98 5.41
CA LEU A 38 19.32 -3.83 5.32
C LEU A 38 18.53 -2.56 5.00
N ASP A 39 18.88 -1.46 5.68
CA ASP A 39 18.28 -0.16 5.38
C ASP A 39 18.69 0.32 3.99
N SER A 40 17.68 0.72 3.20
CA SER A 40 17.84 1.20 1.83
C SER A 40 17.00 2.43 1.54
N ASP A 41 16.48 3.11 2.57
CA ASP A 41 15.64 4.32 2.42
C ASP A 41 16.37 5.46 1.70
N HIS A 42 17.69 5.47 1.74
CA HIS A 42 18.55 6.43 1.04
C HIS A 42 18.74 6.12 -0.46
N LEU A 43 18.37 4.92 -0.92
CA LEU A 43 18.52 4.48 -2.31
C LEU A 43 17.24 4.62 -3.12
N PHE A 44 16.07 4.51 -2.48
CA PHE A 44 14.78 4.48 -3.15
C PHE A 44 13.83 5.54 -2.61
N THR A 45 13.03 6.14 -3.49
CA THR A 45 11.94 7.02 -3.06
C THR A 45 10.82 6.20 -2.42
N THR A 46 10.14 6.80 -1.44
CA THR A 46 8.97 6.21 -0.78
C THR A 46 7.84 5.92 -1.77
N ASN A 47 7.36 4.68 -1.76
CA ASN A 47 6.16 4.29 -2.48
C ASN A 47 4.90 4.50 -1.62
N ILE A 48 3.87 5.12 -2.19
CA ILE A 48 2.61 5.42 -1.49
C ILE A 48 1.51 4.48 -2.00
N THR A 49 1.01 3.61 -1.10
CA THR A 49 -0.19 2.81 -1.34
C THR A 49 -1.43 3.70 -1.36
N ARG A 50 -2.28 3.53 -2.37
CA ARG A 50 -3.51 4.33 -2.54
C ARG A 50 -4.75 3.44 -2.50
N ILE A 51 -5.81 3.95 -1.89
CA ILE A 51 -7.15 3.36 -1.96
C ILE A 51 -7.96 4.13 -2.99
N ALA A 52 -8.52 3.43 -3.96
CA ALA A 52 -9.35 4.01 -5.00
C ALA A 52 -10.81 3.62 -4.81
N VAL A 53 -11.70 4.61 -4.91
CA VAL A 53 -13.15 4.43 -4.91
C VAL A 53 -13.72 5.13 -6.13
N ARG A 54 -14.77 4.56 -6.74
CA ARG A 54 -15.40 5.14 -7.93
C ARG A 54 -16.25 6.36 -7.52
N ARG A 55 -16.10 7.48 -8.24
CA ARG A 55 -16.69 8.79 -7.93
C ARG A 55 -18.24 8.80 -7.83
N ASP A 56 -18.93 7.83 -8.43
CA ASP A 56 -20.40 7.73 -8.41
C ASP A 56 -20.88 6.41 -7.78
N HIS A 57 -20.07 5.82 -6.90
CA HIS A 57 -20.48 4.61 -6.20
C HIS A 57 -20.94 4.94 -4.79
N TYR A 58 -22.12 4.45 -4.44
CA TYR A 58 -22.63 4.54 -3.08
C TYR A 58 -21.80 3.67 -2.14
N LEU A 59 -20.92 4.29 -1.35
CA LEU A 59 -20.19 3.63 -0.29
C LEU A 59 -21.10 3.47 0.93
N ARG A 60 -21.27 2.22 1.39
CA ARG A 60 -22.00 1.92 2.63
C ARG A 60 -21.16 2.29 3.85
N GLY A 61 -21.80 2.44 5.01
CA GLY A 61 -21.13 2.79 6.28
C GLY A 61 -19.90 1.93 6.60
N TYR A 62 -19.99 0.61 6.39
CA TYR A 62 -18.84 -0.30 6.63
C TYR A 62 -17.65 -0.02 5.70
N ALA A 63 -17.86 0.52 4.50
CA ALA A 63 -16.79 0.82 3.57
C ALA A 63 -15.98 2.03 4.06
N TYR A 64 -16.65 3.06 4.59
CA TYR A 64 -15.97 4.17 5.24
C TYR A 64 -15.18 3.72 6.48
N ARG A 65 -15.77 2.84 7.30
CA ARG A 65 -15.06 2.24 8.45
C ARG A 65 -13.83 1.46 8.02
N PHE A 66 -13.91 0.68 6.95
CA PHE A 66 -12.77 -0.05 6.40
C PHE A 66 -11.64 0.89 5.93
N ILE A 67 -11.98 1.94 5.19
CA ILE A 67 -10.99 2.92 4.72
C ILE A 67 -10.30 3.61 5.90
N GLU A 68 -11.06 3.98 6.94
CA GLU A 68 -10.52 4.59 8.16
C GLU A 68 -9.65 3.61 8.97
N TYR A 69 -9.94 2.31 8.94
CA TYR A 69 -9.05 1.29 9.51
C TYR A 69 -7.73 1.15 8.74
N CYS A 70 -7.74 1.34 7.41
CA CYS A 70 -6.51 1.34 6.62
C CYS A 70 -5.65 2.59 6.90
N SER A 71 -6.29 3.74 7.17
CA SER A 71 -5.60 4.96 7.58
C SER A 71 -6.54 5.87 8.36
N GLY A 72 -6.19 6.16 9.61
CA GLY A 72 -7.00 7.05 10.47
C GLY A 72 -7.13 8.49 9.95
N ALA A 73 -6.28 8.90 9.00
CA ALA A 73 -6.40 10.19 8.32
C ALA A 73 -7.56 10.22 7.30
N LEU A 74 -7.97 9.06 6.78
CA LEU A 74 -9.04 8.92 5.77
C LEU A 74 -10.41 8.73 6.44
N THR A 75 -10.81 9.70 7.26
CA THR A 75 -12.11 9.67 7.94
C THR A 75 -13.28 9.67 6.97
N GLU A 76 -14.46 9.19 7.40
CA GLU A 76 -15.69 9.21 6.60
C GLU A 76 -15.99 10.58 5.98
N THR A 77 -15.79 11.67 6.73
CA THR A 77 -15.98 13.04 6.23
C THR A 77 -14.99 13.38 5.11
N VAL A 78 -13.70 13.04 5.29
CA VAL A 78 -12.66 13.26 4.27
C VAL A 78 -12.98 12.50 2.99
N VAL A 79 -13.37 11.23 3.11
CA VAL A 79 -13.71 10.38 1.95
C VAL A 79 -14.97 10.91 1.26
N LYS A 80 -16.03 11.25 2.00
CA LYS A 80 -17.27 11.82 1.43
C LYS A 80 -17.01 13.11 0.64
N ASN A 81 -16.18 13.99 1.16
CA ASN A 81 -15.81 15.23 0.48
C ASN A 81 -14.97 14.95 -0.79
N ALA A 82 -14.10 13.94 -0.76
CA ALA A 82 -13.27 13.57 -1.90
C ALA A 82 -14.04 12.86 -3.04
N VAL A 83 -15.11 12.12 -2.70
CA VAL A 83 -15.97 11.44 -3.69
C VAL A 83 -17.16 12.28 -4.14
N ALA A 84 -17.45 13.39 -3.45
CA ALA A 84 -18.48 14.31 -3.88
C ALA A 84 -18.23 14.72 -5.35
N PRO A 85 -19.29 14.77 -6.18
CA PRO A 85 -19.14 15.19 -7.57
C PRO A 85 -18.45 16.55 -7.60
N SER A 86 -17.40 16.68 -8.41
CA SER A 86 -16.72 17.96 -8.59
C SER A 86 -17.74 18.97 -9.12
N ARG A 87 -17.92 20.10 -8.45
CA ARG A 87 -18.58 21.30 -9.00
C ARG A 87 -17.72 21.95 -10.11
N ALA A 88 -17.14 21.16 -11.00
CA ALA A 88 -16.48 21.64 -12.21
C ALA A 88 -17.52 21.62 -13.33
N GLY A 89 -18.40 22.62 -13.27
CA GLY A 89 -19.54 22.82 -14.15
C GLY A 89 -20.30 24.09 -13.79
N GLU A 90 -19.60 25.14 -13.36
CA GLU A 90 -20.14 26.49 -13.25
C GLU A 90 -19.22 27.44 -14.04
N ILE A 91 -19.60 27.64 -15.31
CA ILE A 91 -19.57 28.89 -16.12
C ILE A 91 -18.26 29.72 -16.16
N GLU A 92 -17.43 29.53 -17.19
CA GLU A 92 -17.21 30.43 -18.36
C GLU A 92 -16.18 29.82 -19.34
#